data_AF-A0A3B9PUL6-F1
#
_entry.id   AF-A0A3B9PUL6-F1
#
_cell.length_a   1.000
_cell.length_b   1.000
_cell.length_c   1.000
_cell.angle_alpha   90.00
_cell.angle_beta   90.00
_cell.angle_gamma   90.00
#
_symmetry.space_group_name_H-M   'P 1'
#
loop_
_entity.id
_entity.type
_entity.pdbx_description
1 polymer ?
#
loop_
_entity_poly.entity_id
_entity_poly.type
_entity_poly.pdbx_seq_one_letter_code
_entity_poly.pdbx_strand_id
1 'polypeptide(L)'
;MITALQHFISKKGKFVFVLLLLLVIVSFVLYLSQGSSVFDLMSDGGREKKEFFGYDWNNPDQRRFLNVTTRAAGALGVLISPTQQTVEKADNAYIQGLQQQIQAAFRANPEEVDQEAMQRLFQYMQAWPNFSRDFKVREIARSGAYDADFLDQSIKTRVVLSGQADAWNFLPSNINHPAINSEFIKFLTSIDPSLESEDNRSNALSMVGGRFGMTGNELESVLYTAFRNMLVDRVYTHRGFALAGEVDILSQQNAFAWDGEVAVVSADDLAELKIIWGEIKISETPKAGDQLVFSYDGRKIKFE
;
A
#
# COMPACT_ATOMS: atom_id res chain seq x y z
N MET A 1 29.15 21.28 39.52
CA MET A 1 28.18 21.97 38.64
C MET A 1 27.04 22.64 39.41
N ILE A 2 26.44 21.97 40.41
CA ILE A 2 25.35 22.53 41.24
C ILE A 2 25.78 23.76 42.07
N THR A 3 27.03 23.80 42.55
CA THR A 3 27.55 24.88 43.41
C THR A 3 27.81 26.19 42.67
N ALA A 4 28.15 26.14 41.37
CA ALA A 4 28.36 27.34 40.55
C ALA A 4 27.04 28.04 40.21
N LEU A 5 25.96 27.27 40.07
CA LEU A 5 24.60 27.77 39.80
C LEU A 5 24.02 28.51 41.01
N GLN A 6 24.25 28.01 42.22
CA GLN A 6 23.85 28.69 43.46
C GLN A 6 24.56 30.04 43.66
N HIS A 7 25.86 30.10 43.33
CA HIS A 7 26.62 31.34 43.48
C HIS A 7 26.23 32.42 42.45
N PHE A 8 25.70 32.02 41.29
CA PHE A 8 25.19 32.93 40.27
C PHE A 8 23.81 33.51 40.63
N ILE A 9 22.94 32.70 41.24
CA ILE A 9 21.60 33.11 41.72
C ILE A 9 21.71 34.09 42.90
N SER A 10 22.73 33.94 43.75
CA SER A 10 22.98 34.83 44.90
C SER A 10 23.39 36.26 44.50
N LYS A 11 24.16 36.43 43.42
CA LYS A 11 24.83 37.72 43.10
C LYS A 11 24.09 38.59 42.08
N LYS A 12 23.22 38.00 41.24
CA LYS A 12 22.53 38.71 40.15
C LYS A 12 21.00 38.77 40.26
N GLY A 13 20.49 38.65 41.48
CA GLY A 13 19.11 39.00 41.82
C GLY A 13 18.06 38.00 41.33
N LYS A 14 17.02 37.82 42.15
CA LYS A 14 15.87 36.94 41.90
C LYS A 14 15.23 37.15 40.52
N PHE A 15 15.38 38.34 39.94
CA PHE A 15 14.87 38.70 38.63
C PHE A 15 15.45 37.87 37.47
N VAL A 16 16.75 37.58 37.49
CA VAL A 16 17.39 36.76 36.44
C VAL A 16 16.87 35.33 36.52
N PHE A 17 16.62 34.81 37.72
CA PHE A 17 16.04 33.49 37.91
C PHE A 17 14.61 33.41 37.38
N VAL A 18 13.77 34.43 37.62
CA VAL A 18 12.41 34.49 37.07
C VAL A 18 12.42 34.53 35.54
N LEU A 19 13.36 35.27 34.93
CA LEU A 19 13.50 35.36 33.48
C LEU A 19 13.98 34.03 32.87
N LEU A 20 14.92 33.36 33.53
CA LEU A 20 15.40 32.03 33.13
C LEU A 20 14.31 30.96 33.30
N LEU A 21 13.53 31.03 34.39
CA LEU A 21 12.39 30.14 34.62
C LEU A 21 11.33 30.35 33.55
N LEU A 22 11.04 31.60 33.18
CA LEU A 22 10.10 31.91 32.11
C LEU A 22 10.61 31.40 30.76
N LEU A 23 11.90 31.53 30.47
CA LEU A 23 12.51 30.98 29.26
C LEU A 23 12.42 29.45 29.21
N VAL A 24 12.69 28.77 30.34
CA VAL A 24 12.54 27.31 30.44
C VAL A 24 11.07 26.91 30.32
N ILE A 25 10.14 27.59 30.99
CA ILE A 25 8.70 27.29 30.89
C ILE A 25 8.21 27.51 29.45
N VAL A 26 8.58 28.61 28.79
CA VAL A 26 8.21 28.86 27.39
C VAL A 26 8.85 27.81 26.48
N SER A 27 10.10 27.43 26.70
CA SER A 27 10.77 26.39 25.90
C SER A 27 10.15 25.00 26.14
N PHE A 28 9.78 24.68 27.37
CA PHE A 28 9.23 23.38 27.76
C PHE A 28 7.74 23.26 27.42
N VAL A 29 6.98 24.34 27.55
CA VAL A 29 5.59 24.44 27.08
C VAL A 29 5.57 24.42 25.56
N LEU A 30 6.47 25.13 24.86
CA LEU A 30 6.61 25.00 23.41
C LEU A 30 7.08 23.61 22.99
N TYR A 31 7.93 22.94 23.76
CA TYR A 31 8.35 21.56 23.47
C TYR A 31 7.19 20.56 23.67
N LEU A 32 6.38 20.73 24.71
CA LEU A 32 5.19 19.91 24.95
C LEU A 32 4.00 20.29 24.04
N SER A 33 3.94 21.52 23.56
CA SER A 33 2.92 22.00 22.61
C SER A 33 3.37 21.89 21.15
N GLN A 34 4.59 21.40 20.88
CA GLN A 34 5.10 21.16 19.54
C GLN A 34 4.66 19.81 18.98
N GLY A 35 3.36 19.73 18.72
CA GLY A 35 2.85 19.35 17.39
C GLY A 35 2.70 20.56 16.44
N SER A 36 3.03 21.79 16.87
CA SER A 36 3.08 22.97 16.01
C SER A 36 4.03 24.02 16.61
N SER A 37 5.14 24.30 15.93
CA SER A 37 6.17 25.23 16.38
C SER A 37 5.89 26.65 15.91
N VAL A 38 6.11 27.65 16.77
CA VAL A 38 6.01 29.09 16.46
C VAL A 38 7.02 29.55 15.39
N PHE A 39 7.94 28.67 14.97
CA PHE A 39 8.77 28.87 13.78
C PHE A 39 8.03 28.64 12.44
N ASP A 40 6.78 28.16 12.45
CA ASP A 40 5.95 27.99 11.24
C ASP A 40 5.37 29.33 10.71
N LEU A 41 5.60 30.45 11.41
CA LEU A 41 5.19 31.79 10.93
C LEU A 41 6.23 32.44 10.01
N MET A 42 7.43 31.87 9.84
CA MET A 42 8.49 32.41 8.97
C MET A 42 9.31 31.33 8.25
N SER A 43 8.67 30.30 7.68
CA SER A 43 9.34 29.43 6.71
C SER A 43 8.46 29.08 5.51
N ASP A 44 8.08 30.11 4.75
CA ASP A 44 7.73 29.90 3.35
C ASP A 44 9.05 29.82 2.56
N GLY A 45 9.52 28.61 2.27
CA GLY A 45 10.71 28.43 1.43
C GLY A 45 11.65 27.24 1.70
N GLY A 46 11.30 26.26 2.54
CA GLY A 46 12.27 25.20 2.87
C GLY A 46 11.74 23.93 3.53
N ARG A 47 10.50 23.49 3.26
CA ARG A 47 10.11 22.13 3.67
C ARG A 47 11.00 21.15 2.90
N GLU A 48 11.87 20.41 3.60
CA GLU A 48 12.58 19.28 3.02
C GLU A 48 11.53 18.37 2.38
N LYS A 49 11.58 18.23 1.06
CA LYS A 49 10.68 17.31 0.36
C LYS A 49 11.07 15.91 0.80
N LYS A 50 10.18 15.26 1.55
CA LYS A 50 10.33 13.83 1.78
C LYS A 50 9.81 13.13 0.52
N GLU A 51 10.63 13.13 -0.52
CA GLU A 51 10.32 12.44 -1.76
C GLU A 51 10.46 10.94 -1.55
N PHE A 52 9.43 10.19 -1.91
CA PHE A 52 9.45 8.73 -1.92
C PHE A 52 8.87 8.30 -3.26
N PHE A 53 9.73 7.78 -4.13
CA PHE A 53 9.38 7.39 -5.50
C PHE A 53 8.60 8.49 -6.27
N GLY A 54 9.07 9.73 -6.19
CA GLY A 54 8.48 10.87 -6.92
C GLY A 54 7.24 11.51 -6.27
N TYR A 55 6.75 10.97 -5.15
CA TYR A 55 5.70 11.60 -4.35
C TYR A 55 6.28 12.40 -3.19
N ASP A 56 5.79 13.62 -3.01
CA ASP A 56 6.07 14.45 -1.85
C ASP A 56 5.16 14.03 -0.68
N TRP A 57 5.72 13.33 0.30
CA TRP A 57 5.00 12.88 1.48
C TRP A 57 4.53 14.00 2.40
N ASN A 58 5.13 15.19 2.26
CA ASN A 58 4.73 16.38 3.00
C ASN A 58 3.65 17.19 2.28
N ASN A 59 3.29 16.81 1.04
CA ASN A 59 2.19 17.43 0.29
C ASN A 59 0.83 16.81 0.71
N PRO A 60 -0.07 17.59 1.33
CA PRO A 60 -1.35 17.09 1.83
C PRO A 60 -2.29 16.62 0.70
N ASP A 61 -2.21 17.22 -0.48
CA ASP A 61 -3.07 16.85 -1.62
C ASP A 61 -2.65 15.50 -2.21
N GLN A 62 -1.35 15.26 -2.35
CA GLN A 62 -0.83 13.97 -2.79
C GLN A 62 -1.16 12.86 -1.78
N ARG A 63 -1.01 13.15 -0.48
CA ARG A 63 -1.42 12.22 0.59
C ARG A 63 -2.91 11.94 0.57
N ARG A 64 -3.75 12.96 0.36
CA ARG A 64 -5.20 12.79 0.24
C ARG A 64 -5.55 11.91 -0.95
N PHE A 65 -4.96 12.17 -2.11
CA PHE A 65 -5.18 11.37 -3.32
C PHE A 65 -4.81 9.90 -3.12
N LEU A 66 -3.62 9.61 -2.57
CA LEU A 66 -3.18 8.25 -2.28
C LEU A 66 -4.08 7.55 -1.26
N ASN A 67 -4.52 8.26 -0.22
CA ASN A 67 -5.46 7.73 0.76
C ASN A 67 -6.81 7.38 0.14
N VAL A 68 -7.42 8.30 -0.60
CA VAL A 68 -8.76 8.08 -1.19
C VAL A 68 -8.72 6.95 -2.20
N THR A 69 -7.74 6.95 -3.11
CA THR A 69 -7.62 5.90 -4.13
C THR A 69 -7.33 4.52 -3.52
N THR A 70 -6.49 4.45 -2.47
CA THR A 70 -6.19 3.16 -1.81
C THR A 70 -7.39 2.64 -1.02
N ARG A 71 -8.15 3.52 -0.37
CA ARG A 71 -9.41 3.13 0.31
C ARG A 71 -10.48 2.70 -0.67
N ALA A 72 -10.60 3.38 -1.82
CA ALA A 72 -11.57 3.04 -2.85
C ALA A 72 -11.29 1.66 -3.47
N ALA A 73 -10.02 1.35 -3.76
CA ALA A 73 -9.60 0.01 -4.16
C ALA A 73 -9.84 -1.02 -3.03
N GLY A 74 -9.48 -0.66 -1.79
CA GLY A 74 -9.67 -1.51 -0.60
C GLY A 74 -11.13 -1.88 -0.34
N ALA A 75 -12.08 -0.97 -0.63
CA ALA A 75 -13.52 -1.24 -0.51
C ALA A 75 -14.01 -2.35 -1.46
N LEU A 76 -13.30 -2.61 -2.56
CA LEU A 76 -13.55 -3.76 -3.45
C LEU A 76 -12.74 -4.99 -3.03
N GLY A 77 -11.84 -4.85 -2.06
CA GLY A 77 -10.93 -5.90 -1.63
C GLY A 77 -9.60 -5.91 -2.39
N VAL A 78 -9.28 -4.80 -3.07
CA VAL A 78 -8.03 -4.65 -3.82
C VAL A 78 -7.07 -3.79 -3.02
N LEU A 79 -6.12 -4.45 -2.38
CA LEU A 79 -5.13 -3.80 -1.55
C LEU A 79 -3.84 -4.62 -1.56
N ILE A 80 -2.70 -3.93 -1.66
CA ILE A 80 -1.39 -4.57 -1.52
C ILE A 80 -1.15 -4.78 -0.04
N SER A 81 -0.87 -6.03 0.35
CA SER A 81 -0.89 -6.41 1.76
C SER A 81 0.19 -5.68 2.57
N PRO A 82 -0.18 -5.07 3.72
CA PRO A 82 0.77 -4.57 4.72
C PRO A 82 1.65 -5.67 5.32
N THR A 83 2.58 -5.30 6.20
CA THR A 83 3.43 -6.27 6.91
C THR A 83 2.61 -7.25 7.72
N GLN A 84 3.19 -8.43 8.00
CA GLN A 84 2.53 -9.45 8.80
C GLN A 84 2.06 -8.91 10.16
N GLN A 85 2.92 -8.16 10.87
CA GLN A 85 2.58 -7.58 12.16
C GLN A 85 1.35 -6.65 12.10
N THR A 86 1.30 -5.79 11.08
CA THR A 86 0.17 -4.86 10.89
C THR A 86 -1.10 -5.60 10.50
N VAL A 87 -0.97 -6.65 9.69
CA VAL A 87 -2.09 -7.53 9.36
C VAL A 87 -2.59 -8.25 10.60
N GLU A 88 -1.73 -8.81 11.46
CA GLU A 88 -2.13 -9.49 12.71
C GLU A 88 -2.83 -8.54 13.70
N LYS A 89 -2.36 -7.30 13.80
CA LYS A 89 -3.04 -6.26 14.59
C LYS A 89 -4.44 -5.98 14.05
N ALA A 90 -4.56 -5.78 12.74
CA ALA A 90 -5.85 -5.57 12.08
C ALA A 90 -6.76 -6.81 12.16
N ASP A 91 -6.18 -8.01 12.12
CA ASP A 91 -6.86 -9.31 12.23
C ASP A 91 -7.63 -9.41 13.55
N ASN A 92 -6.93 -9.10 14.64
CA ASN A 92 -7.51 -9.08 15.98
C ASN A 92 -8.58 -8.00 16.13
N ALA A 93 -8.30 -6.79 15.62
CA ALA A 93 -9.24 -5.67 15.69
C ALA A 93 -10.53 -5.96 14.90
N TYR A 94 -10.41 -6.58 13.73
CA TYR A 94 -11.53 -6.96 12.88
C TYR A 94 -12.47 -7.94 13.58
N ILE A 95 -11.94 -9.02 14.16
CA ILE A 95 -12.77 -10.01 14.88
C ILE A 95 -13.38 -9.43 16.15
N GLN A 96 -12.63 -8.62 16.91
CA GLN A 96 -13.19 -7.92 18.07
C GLN A 96 -14.31 -6.97 17.66
N GLY A 97 -14.15 -6.25 16.55
CA GLY A 97 -15.18 -5.38 15.99
C GLY A 97 -16.44 -6.16 15.59
N LEU A 98 -16.29 -7.30 14.91
CA LEU A 98 -17.41 -8.18 14.58
C LEU A 98 -18.14 -8.68 15.83
N GLN A 99 -17.42 -9.14 16.85
CA GLN A 99 -18.02 -9.58 18.11
C GLN A 99 -18.80 -8.44 18.80
N GLN A 100 -18.26 -7.22 18.80
CA GLN A 100 -18.95 -6.05 19.36
C GLN A 100 -20.21 -5.69 18.57
N GLN A 101 -20.17 -5.74 17.24
CA GLN A 101 -21.33 -5.49 16.39
C GLN A 101 -22.44 -6.51 16.64
N ILE A 102 -22.09 -7.79 16.77
CA ILE A 102 -23.01 -8.86 17.14
C ILE A 102 -23.68 -8.57 18.49
N GLN A 103 -22.88 -8.27 19.52
CA GLN A 103 -23.41 -7.99 20.85
C GLN A 103 -24.30 -6.75 20.86
N ALA A 104 -23.95 -5.71 20.09
CA ALA A 104 -24.76 -4.51 19.94
C ALA A 104 -26.09 -4.80 19.23
N ALA A 105 -26.07 -5.58 18.15
CA ALA A 105 -27.27 -5.99 17.43
C ALA A 105 -28.24 -6.78 18.33
N PHE A 106 -27.72 -7.73 19.13
CA PHE A 106 -28.53 -8.47 20.11
C PHE A 106 -29.13 -7.58 21.20
N ARG A 107 -28.41 -6.56 21.66
CA ARG A 107 -28.95 -5.62 22.66
C ARG A 107 -30.01 -4.70 22.07
N ALA A 108 -29.87 -4.32 20.80
CA ALA A 108 -30.74 -3.35 20.16
C ALA A 108 -32.09 -3.96 19.74
N ASN A 109 -32.10 -5.16 19.16
CA ASN A 109 -33.34 -5.78 18.69
C ASN A 109 -33.27 -7.33 18.74
N PRO A 110 -33.50 -7.96 19.90
CA PRO A 110 -33.41 -9.42 20.05
C PRO A 110 -34.39 -10.21 19.17
N GLU A 111 -35.56 -9.65 18.87
CA GLU A 111 -36.66 -10.33 18.17
C GLU A 111 -36.53 -10.28 16.63
N GLU A 112 -35.78 -9.32 16.08
CA GLU A 112 -35.59 -9.14 14.63
C GLU A 112 -34.27 -9.72 14.11
N VAL A 113 -33.47 -10.35 14.97
CA VAL A 113 -32.19 -10.95 14.55
C VAL A 113 -32.45 -12.21 13.73
N ASP A 114 -32.07 -12.18 12.45
CA ASP A 114 -32.04 -13.36 11.59
C ASP A 114 -31.05 -14.40 12.17
N GLN A 115 -31.62 -15.46 12.75
CA GLN A 115 -30.87 -16.53 13.39
C GLN A 115 -29.95 -17.28 12.41
N GLU A 116 -30.34 -17.40 11.14
CA GLU A 116 -29.51 -18.06 10.13
C GLU A 116 -28.32 -17.19 9.74
N ALA A 117 -28.53 -15.89 9.54
CA ALA A 117 -27.44 -14.95 9.29
C ALA A 117 -26.43 -14.93 10.45
N MET A 118 -26.92 -15.01 11.68
CA MET A 118 -26.08 -15.10 12.86
C MET A 118 -25.29 -16.39 12.93
N GLN A 119 -25.91 -17.53 12.65
CA GLN A 119 -25.20 -18.82 12.62
C GLN A 119 -24.09 -18.81 11.55
N ARG A 120 -24.36 -18.27 10.35
CA ARG A 120 -23.34 -18.09 9.31
C ARG A 120 -22.18 -17.22 9.78
N LEU A 121 -22.48 -16.13 10.49
CA LEU A 121 -21.47 -15.21 10.98
C LEU A 121 -20.62 -15.80 12.11
N PHE A 122 -21.23 -16.59 13.01
CA PHE A 122 -20.47 -17.35 14.01
C PHE A 122 -19.57 -18.41 13.37
N GLN A 123 -20.06 -19.15 12.37
CA GLN A 123 -19.24 -20.11 11.62
C GLN A 123 -18.08 -19.41 10.91
N TYR A 124 -18.34 -18.25 10.30
CA TYR A 124 -17.30 -17.42 9.69
C TYR A 124 -16.22 -17.00 10.70
N MET A 125 -16.61 -16.49 11.87
CA MET A 125 -15.65 -16.11 12.92
C MET A 125 -14.84 -17.31 13.46
N GLN A 126 -15.45 -18.50 13.54
CA GLN A 126 -14.75 -19.72 13.95
C GLN A 126 -13.77 -20.20 12.88
N ALA A 127 -14.13 -20.08 11.60
CA ALA A 127 -13.26 -20.43 10.48
C ALA A 127 -12.15 -19.39 10.24
N TRP A 128 -12.33 -18.16 10.73
CA TRP A 128 -11.45 -17.02 10.47
C TRP A 128 -9.95 -17.29 10.67
N PRO A 129 -9.48 -17.94 11.76
CA PRO A 129 -8.07 -18.23 11.94
C PRO A 129 -7.45 -19.08 10.81
N ASN A 130 -8.26 -19.88 10.12
CA ASN A 130 -7.82 -20.81 9.08
C ASN A 130 -7.85 -20.19 7.67
N PHE A 131 -8.36 -18.97 7.50
CA PHE A 131 -8.32 -18.31 6.19
C PHE A 131 -6.91 -17.86 5.82
N SER A 132 -6.64 -17.85 4.52
CA SER A 132 -5.38 -17.35 3.99
C SER A 132 -5.21 -15.87 4.32
N ARG A 133 -3.94 -15.42 4.42
CA ARG A 133 -3.61 -14.02 4.65
C ARG A 133 -4.27 -13.10 3.63
N ASP A 134 -4.22 -13.46 2.36
CA ASP A 134 -4.78 -12.64 1.27
C ASP A 134 -6.29 -12.48 1.40
N PHE A 135 -6.99 -13.55 1.82
CA PHE A 135 -8.42 -13.50 2.10
C PHE A 135 -8.71 -12.56 3.27
N LYS A 136 -7.96 -12.67 4.37
CA LYS A 136 -8.12 -11.80 5.55
C LYS A 136 -7.90 -10.34 5.21
N VAL A 137 -6.81 -10.02 4.52
CA VAL A 137 -6.46 -8.65 4.10
C VAL A 137 -7.56 -8.05 3.23
N ARG A 138 -8.11 -8.85 2.30
CA ARG A 138 -9.22 -8.45 1.44
C ARG A 138 -10.46 -8.08 2.25
N GLU A 139 -10.88 -8.94 3.19
CA GLU A 139 -12.08 -8.72 4.00
C GLU A 139 -11.91 -7.58 5.01
N ILE A 140 -10.73 -7.47 5.63
CA ILE A 140 -10.35 -6.33 6.47
C ILE A 140 -10.43 -5.04 5.65
N ALA A 141 -9.85 -5.01 4.45
CA ALA A 141 -9.88 -3.84 3.57
C ALA A 141 -11.32 -3.46 3.15
N ARG A 142 -12.15 -4.44 2.80
CA ARG A 142 -13.57 -4.23 2.43
C ARG A 142 -14.38 -3.62 3.58
N SER A 143 -14.13 -4.10 4.79
CA SER A 143 -14.84 -3.63 5.98
C SER A 143 -14.46 -2.21 6.41
N GLY A 144 -13.28 -1.72 6.00
CA GLY A 144 -12.71 -0.48 6.52
C GLY A 144 -12.25 -0.57 7.99
N ALA A 145 -12.30 -1.75 8.61
CA ALA A 145 -11.95 -1.96 10.02
C ALA A 145 -10.45 -2.19 10.20
N TYR A 146 -9.66 -1.17 9.88
CA TYR A 146 -8.21 -1.14 10.03
C TYR A 146 -7.75 0.24 10.49
N ASP A 147 -6.53 0.31 11.03
CA ASP A 147 -5.96 1.55 11.54
C ASP A 147 -5.19 2.36 10.47
N ALA A 148 -4.64 3.50 10.87
CA ALA A 148 -3.86 4.35 9.97
C ALA A 148 -2.57 3.67 9.50
N ASP A 149 -1.96 2.84 10.33
CA ASP A 149 -0.70 2.15 10.03
C ASP A 149 -0.89 1.12 8.91
N PHE A 150 -1.98 0.34 8.96
CA PHE A 150 -2.38 -0.60 7.92
C PHE A 150 -2.51 0.10 6.56
N LEU A 151 -3.23 1.22 6.54
CA LEU A 151 -3.43 1.98 5.31
C LEU A 151 -2.12 2.61 4.81
N ASP A 152 -1.32 3.18 5.70
CA ASP A 152 -0.08 3.86 5.34
C ASP A 152 0.94 2.89 4.76
N GLN A 153 1.10 1.69 5.35
CA GLN A 153 1.96 0.64 4.79
C GLN A 153 1.47 0.14 3.42
N SER A 154 0.15 -0.01 3.25
CA SER A 154 -0.43 -0.35 1.95
C SER A 154 -0.10 0.71 0.90
N ILE A 155 -0.22 1.99 1.27
CA ILE A 155 0.09 3.12 0.39
C ILE A 155 1.57 3.14 0.02
N LYS A 156 2.48 2.97 0.99
CA LYS A 156 3.93 2.93 0.74
C LYS A 156 4.26 1.84 -0.26
N THR A 157 3.81 0.61 0.01
CA THR A 157 4.08 -0.54 -0.85
C THR A 157 3.51 -0.32 -2.25
N ARG A 158 2.28 0.21 -2.34
CA ARG A 158 1.66 0.60 -3.61
C ARG A 158 2.51 1.59 -4.39
N VAL A 159 3.02 2.64 -3.73
CA VAL A 159 3.83 3.68 -4.36
C VAL A 159 5.16 3.10 -4.88
N VAL A 160 5.82 2.24 -4.11
CA VAL A 160 7.05 1.54 -4.53
C VAL A 160 6.79 0.70 -5.79
N LEU A 161 5.72 -0.11 -5.78
CA LEU A 161 5.37 -0.98 -6.91
C LEU A 161 4.92 -0.18 -8.13
N SER A 162 4.19 0.92 -7.95
CA SER A 162 3.85 1.87 -9.02
C SER A 162 5.12 2.45 -9.65
N GLY A 163 6.05 2.95 -8.83
CA GLY A 163 7.30 3.53 -9.31
C GLY A 163 8.15 2.51 -10.08
N GLN A 164 8.16 1.26 -9.62
CA GLN A 164 8.85 0.19 -10.34
C GLN A 164 8.16 -0.18 -11.67
N ALA A 165 6.83 -0.21 -11.67
CA ALA A 165 6.08 -0.44 -12.90
C ALA A 165 6.35 0.67 -13.93
N ASP A 166 6.49 1.92 -13.48
CA ASP A 166 6.84 3.07 -14.32
C ASP A 166 8.26 2.95 -14.85
N ALA A 167 9.23 2.57 -14.01
CA ALA A 167 10.62 2.33 -14.41
C ALA A 167 10.73 1.24 -15.49
N TRP A 168 9.87 0.23 -15.46
CA TRP A 168 9.81 -0.83 -16.48
C TRP A 168 8.99 -0.46 -17.72
N ASN A 169 8.30 0.69 -17.71
CA ASN A 169 7.24 0.99 -18.68
C ASN A 169 6.24 -0.18 -18.81
N PHE A 170 5.96 -0.84 -17.69
CA PHE A 170 5.16 -2.06 -17.63
C PHE A 170 3.68 -1.69 -17.59
N LEU A 171 2.88 -2.09 -18.59
CA LEU A 171 1.43 -1.83 -18.65
C LEU A 171 1.02 -0.36 -18.38
N PRO A 172 1.57 0.64 -19.09
CA PRO A 172 1.17 2.03 -18.93
C PRO A 172 -0.34 2.23 -19.17
N SER A 173 -0.92 3.18 -18.45
CA SER A 173 -2.38 3.39 -18.37
C SER A 173 -3.05 3.78 -19.70
N ASN A 174 -2.27 4.11 -20.73
CA ASN A 174 -2.76 4.48 -22.06
C ASN A 174 -2.76 3.32 -23.06
N ILE A 175 -2.28 2.12 -22.69
CA ILE A 175 -2.32 0.96 -23.57
C ILE A 175 -3.72 0.34 -23.55
N ASN A 176 -4.34 0.29 -24.73
CA ASN A 176 -5.55 -0.48 -24.96
C ASN A 176 -5.21 -1.70 -25.82
N HIS A 177 -5.08 -2.88 -25.20
CA HIS A 177 -4.79 -4.11 -25.90
C HIS A 177 -5.76 -5.22 -25.45
N PRO A 178 -6.43 -5.94 -26.38
CA PRO A 178 -7.45 -6.93 -26.02
C PRO A 178 -7.00 -7.98 -25.00
N ALA A 179 -5.76 -8.46 -25.10
CA ALA A 179 -5.22 -9.43 -24.15
C ALA A 179 -5.03 -8.85 -22.74
N ILE A 180 -4.59 -7.59 -22.63
CA ILE A 180 -4.42 -6.92 -21.33
C ILE A 180 -5.79 -6.66 -20.71
N ASN A 181 -6.76 -6.23 -21.51
CA ASN A 181 -8.13 -6.03 -21.05
C ASN A 181 -8.73 -7.35 -20.55
N SER A 182 -8.51 -8.47 -21.26
CA SER A 182 -8.97 -9.78 -20.81
C SER A 182 -8.35 -10.19 -19.47
N GLU A 183 -7.05 -10.00 -19.27
CA GLU A 183 -6.39 -10.28 -17.99
C GLU A 183 -6.88 -9.37 -16.86
N PHE A 184 -7.13 -8.09 -17.17
CA PHE A 184 -7.71 -7.16 -16.20
C PHE A 184 -9.14 -7.58 -15.81
N ILE A 185 -9.98 -7.99 -16.76
CA ILE A 185 -11.31 -8.52 -16.45
C ILE A 185 -11.21 -9.79 -15.61
N LYS A 186 -10.32 -10.73 -15.93
CA LYS A 186 -10.07 -11.92 -15.08
C LYS A 186 -9.67 -11.54 -13.66
N PHE A 187 -8.85 -10.51 -13.52
CA PHE A 187 -8.49 -9.97 -12.21
C PHE A 187 -9.73 -9.45 -11.46
N LEU A 188 -10.59 -8.66 -12.10
CA LEU A 188 -11.85 -8.20 -11.51
C LEU A 188 -12.76 -9.37 -11.11
N THR A 189 -12.94 -10.38 -11.97
CA THR A 189 -13.72 -11.59 -11.68
C THR A 189 -13.13 -12.38 -10.50
N SER A 190 -11.81 -12.36 -10.30
CA SER A 190 -11.16 -13.01 -9.14
C SER A 190 -11.41 -12.29 -7.80
N ILE A 191 -11.82 -11.02 -7.87
CA ILE A 191 -12.18 -10.21 -6.70
C ILE A 191 -13.65 -10.46 -6.35
N ASP A 192 -14.51 -10.37 -7.35
CA ASP A 192 -15.95 -10.63 -7.27
C ASP A 192 -16.44 -11.15 -8.64
N PRO A 193 -16.97 -12.38 -8.72
CA PRO A 193 -17.46 -12.96 -9.97
C PRO A 193 -18.53 -12.11 -10.67
N SER A 194 -19.29 -11.29 -9.94
CA SER A 194 -20.32 -10.43 -10.51
C SER A 194 -19.76 -9.35 -11.45
N LEU A 195 -18.46 -9.00 -11.32
CA LEU A 195 -17.77 -7.97 -12.12
C LEU A 195 -17.41 -8.42 -13.54
N GLU A 196 -17.64 -9.69 -13.89
CA GLU A 196 -17.47 -10.19 -15.26
C GLU A 196 -18.43 -9.48 -16.23
N SER A 197 -19.68 -9.27 -15.80
CA SER A 197 -20.68 -8.53 -16.57
C SER A 197 -20.38 -7.02 -16.55
N GLU A 198 -20.38 -6.40 -17.73
CA GLU A 198 -20.13 -4.96 -17.88
C GLU A 198 -21.18 -4.09 -17.19
N ASP A 199 -22.46 -4.49 -17.22
CA ASP A 199 -23.54 -3.77 -16.54
C ASP A 199 -23.35 -3.81 -15.01
N ASN A 200 -23.07 -5.00 -14.47
CA ASN A 200 -22.82 -5.18 -13.04
C ASN A 200 -21.56 -4.43 -12.61
N ARG A 201 -20.49 -4.51 -13.41
CA ARG A 201 -19.23 -3.80 -13.14
C ARG A 201 -19.47 -2.29 -13.12
N SER A 202 -20.12 -1.73 -14.14
CA SER A 202 -20.38 -0.29 -14.23
C SER A 202 -21.20 0.21 -13.03
N ASN A 203 -22.25 -0.53 -12.65
CA ASN A 203 -23.09 -0.19 -11.50
C ASN A 203 -22.33 -0.29 -10.18
N ALA A 204 -21.58 -1.38 -9.96
CA ALA A 204 -20.80 -1.59 -8.75
C ALA A 204 -19.71 -0.52 -8.60
N LEU A 205 -18.97 -0.23 -9.67
CA LEU A 205 -17.90 0.78 -9.65
C LEU A 205 -18.46 2.20 -9.47
N SER A 206 -19.60 2.52 -10.07
CA SER A 206 -20.26 3.81 -9.84
C SER A 206 -20.71 3.96 -8.37
N MET A 207 -21.32 2.91 -7.81
CA MET A 207 -21.78 2.93 -6.42
C MET A 207 -20.61 3.05 -5.42
N VAL A 208 -19.54 2.27 -5.61
CA VAL A 208 -18.36 2.34 -4.74
C VAL A 208 -17.62 3.65 -4.94
N GLY A 209 -17.37 4.05 -6.19
CA GLY A 209 -16.70 5.30 -6.53
C GLY A 209 -17.38 6.52 -5.92
N GLY A 210 -18.71 6.57 -5.97
CA GLY A 210 -19.50 7.66 -5.40
C GLY A 210 -19.24 7.89 -3.90
N ARG A 211 -18.95 6.83 -3.12
CA ARG A 211 -18.61 6.95 -1.69
C ARG A 211 -17.29 7.68 -1.45
N PHE A 212 -16.42 7.71 -2.45
CA PHE A 212 -15.08 8.31 -2.41
C PHE A 212 -14.97 9.58 -3.28
N GLY A 213 -16.09 10.06 -3.85
CA GLY A 213 -16.11 11.21 -4.75
C GLY A 213 -15.49 10.95 -6.12
N MET A 214 -15.54 9.70 -6.57
CA MET A 214 -14.99 9.23 -7.85
C MET A 214 -16.11 8.73 -8.77
N THR A 215 -15.92 8.90 -10.07
CA THR A 215 -16.71 8.24 -11.11
C THR A 215 -16.33 6.75 -11.21
N GLY A 216 -17.19 5.94 -11.84
CA GLY A 216 -16.90 4.53 -12.09
C GLY A 216 -15.60 4.33 -12.89
N ASN A 217 -15.38 5.16 -13.91
CA ASN A 217 -14.17 5.10 -14.76
C ASN A 217 -12.89 5.47 -13.99
N GLU A 218 -12.97 6.45 -13.09
CA GLU A 218 -11.85 6.80 -12.21
C GLU A 218 -11.51 5.65 -11.26
N LEU A 219 -12.52 5.00 -10.69
CA LEU A 219 -12.31 3.83 -9.85
C LEU A 219 -11.73 2.65 -10.65
N GLU A 220 -12.22 2.42 -11.88
CA GLU A 220 -11.67 1.40 -12.77
C GLU A 220 -10.19 1.66 -13.08
N SER A 221 -9.81 2.91 -13.31
CA SER A 221 -8.42 3.31 -13.53
C SER A 221 -7.54 3.08 -12.30
N VAL A 222 -8.09 3.30 -11.10
CA VAL A 222 -7.42 2.98 -9.83
C VAL A 222 -7.22 1.48 -9.69
N LEU A 223 -8.24 0.67 -10.02
CA LEU A 223 -8.14 -0.80 -10.00
C LEU A 223 -7.15 -1.33 -11.03
N TYR A 224 -7.09 -0.73 -12.22
CA TYR A 224 -6.09 -1.07 -13.23
C TYR A 224 -4.67 -0.79 -12.73
N THR A 225 -4.47 0.34 -12.04
CA THR A 225 -3.18 0.65 -11.40
C THR A 225 -2.84 -0.38 -10.33
N ALA A 226 -3.81 -0.82 -9.52
CA ALA A 226 -3.58 -1.85 -8.52
C ALA A 226 -3.27 -3.22 -9.14
N PHE A 227 -3.97 -3.61 -10.21
CA PHE A 227 -3.69 -4.80 -11.01
C PHE A 227 -2.25 -4.81 -11.52
N ARG A 228 -1.83 -3.69 -12.13
CA ARG A 228 -0.45 -3.48 -12.60
C ARG A 228 0.57 -3.67 -11.47
N ASN A 229 0.33 -3.06 -10.31
CA ASN A 229 1.22 -3.16 -9.16
C ASN A 229 1.31 -4.59 -8.60
N MET A 230 0.19 -5.30 -8.54
CA MET A 230 0.16 -6.71 -8.09
C MET A 230 0.89 -7.65 -9.06
N LEU A 231 0.91 -7.34 -10.36
CA LEU A 231 1.71 -8.09 -11.31
C LEU A 231 3.22 -7.85 -11.11
N VAL A 232 3.63 -6.62 -10.80
CA VAL A 232 5.02 -6.31 -10.43
C VAL A 232 5.42 -7.05 -9.16
N ASP A 233 4.60 -7.00 -8.12
CA ASP A 233 4.79 -7.73 -6.86
C ASP A 233 4.96 -9.24 -7.11
N ARG A 234 4.10 -9.82 -7.96
CA ARG A 234 4.22 -11.22 -8.36
C ARG A 234 5.54 -11.55 -9.05
N VAL A 235 6.09 -10.65 -9.88
CA VAL A 235 7.40 -10.85 -10.53
C VAL A 235 8.52 -10.94 -9.50
N TYR A 236 8.48 -10.07 -8.47
CA TYR A 236 9.44 -10.08 -7.36
C TYR A 236 9.30 -11.33 -6.51
N THR A 237 8.09 -11.60 -6.03
CA THR A 237 7.77 -12.76 -5.19
C THR A 237 8.12 -14.08 -5.88
N HIS A 238 7.82 -14.23 -7.18
CA HIS A 238 8.12 -15.47 -7.92
C HIS A 238 9.62 -15.74 -8.05
N ARG A 239 10.46 -14.71 -7.98
CA ARG A 239 11.91 -14.82 -8.08
C ARG A 239 12.62 -14.73 -6.72
N GLY A 240 11.86 -14.64 -5.62
CA GLY A 240 12.40 -14.50 -4.27
C GLY A 240 13.06 -13.14 -3.99
N PHE A 241 12.77 -12.12 -4.79
CA PHE A 241 13.25 -10.76 -4.59
C PHE A 241 12.14 -9.88 -3.99
N ALA A 242 12.53 -8.77 -3.36
CA ALA A 242 11.64 -7.69 -2.93
C ALA A 242 12.28 -6.35 -3.31
N LEU A 243 11.47 -5.31 -3.50
CA LEU A 243 11.97 -3.97 -3.82
C LEU A 243 12.62 -3.31 -2.62
N ALA A 244 13.65 -2.48 -2.78
CA ALA A 244 14.33 -1.83 -1.64
C ALA A 244 13.36 -1.06 -0.72
N GLY A 245 12.39 -0.32 -1.28
CA GLY A 245 11.35 0.36 -0.50
C GLY A 245 10.29 -0.57 0.11
N GLU A 246 10.17 -1.79 -0.40
CA GLU A 246 9.38 -2.87 0.19
C GLU A 246 10.18 -3.55 1.30
N VAL A 247 11.50 -3.71 1.16
CA VAL A 247 12.41 -4.24 2.19
C VAL A 247 12.44 -3.34 3.42
N ASP A 248 12.30 -2.01 3.33
CA ASP A 248 12.16 -1.16 4.53
C ASP A 248 10.85 -1.43 5.30
N ILE A 249 9.82 -1.90 4.60
CA ILE A 249 8.52 -2.28 5.17
C ILE A 249 8.61 -3.72 5.70
N LEU A 250 9.21 -4.64 4.94
CA LEU A 250 9.41 -6.04 5.28
C LEU A 250 10.50 -6.26 6.35
N SER A 251 11.52 -5.41 6.45
CA SER A 251 12.59 -5.52 7.47
C SER A 251 12.11 -5.18 8.88
N GLN A 252 10.95 -4.54 9.00
CA GLN A 252 10.22 -4.42 10.26
C GLN A 252 9.53 -5.73 10.66
N GLN A 253 9.59 -6.79 9.83
CA GLN A 253 8.79 -8.01 10.04
C GLN A 253 9.26 -8.90 11.19
N ASN A 254 10.53 -9.00 11.57
CA ASN A 254 10.92 -9.94 12.64
C ASN A 254 12.29 -9.64 13.27
N ALA A 255 12.29 -9.34 14.58
CA ALA A 255 13.27 -9.92 15.48
C ALA A 255 12.78 -11.35 15.78
N PHE A 256 13.49 -12.36 15.25
CA PHE A 256 13.30 -13.81 15.44
C PHE A 256 12.15 -14.52 14.70
N ALA A 257 12.48 -15.20 13.59
CA ALA A 257 12.69 -16.65 13.56
C ALA A 257 13.13 -17.02 12.14
N TRP A 258 14.30 -17.66 12.02
CA TRP A 258 15.17 -17.75 10.84
C TRP A 258 16.07 -16.52 10.68
N ASP A 259 17.34 -16.73 11.00
CA ASP A 259 18.49 -15.85 10.76
C ASP A 259 18.77 -15.77 9.25
N GLY A 260 17.74 -15.43 8.47
CA GLY A 260 17.88 -15.15 7.06
C GLY A 260 18.50 -13.77 6.95
N GLU A 261 19.82 -13.70 6.82
CA GLU A 261 20.48 -12.47 6.39
C GLU A 261 19.76 -11.97 5.14
N VAL A 262 19.12 -10.79 5.24
CA VAL A 262 18.67 -10.05 4.07
C VAL A 262 19.93 -9.65 3.33
N ALA A 263 20.35 -10.47 2.39
CA ALA A 263 21.41 -10.11 1.46
C ALA A 263 20.85 -9.03 0.54
N VAL A 264 21.15 -7.77 0.87
CA VAL A 264 20.90 -6.64 -0.03
C VAL A 264 21.93 -6.76 -1.14
N VAL A 265 21.53 -7.37 -2.26
CA VAL A 265 22.35 -7.42 -3.45
C VAL A 265 22.01 -6.17 -4.26
N SER A 266 22.94 -5.21 -4.33
CA SER A 266 22.81 -4.07 -5.24
C SER A 266 22.89 -4.58 -6.68
N ALA A 267 22.26 -3.88 -7.62
CA ALA A 267 22.49 -4.12 -9.04
C ALA A 267 23.98 -4.02 -9.40
N ASP A 268 24.74 -3.24 -8.63
CA ASP A 268 26.19 -3.09 -8.78
C ASP A 268 26.98 -4.33 -8.33
N ASP A 269 26.39 -5.17 -7.47
CA ASP A 269 26.98 -6.42 -6.97
C ASP A 269 26.71 -7.61 -7.90
N LEU A 270 25.71 -7.47 -8.79
CA LEU A 270 25.42 -8.42 -9.85
C LEU A 270 26.29 -8.08 -11.05
N ALA A 271 27.16 -8.99 -11.46
CA ALA A 271 27.86 -8.86 -12.73
C ALA A 271 26.82 -8.59 -13.84
N GLU A 272 26.97 -7.49 -14.58
CA GLU A 272 26.13 -7.18 -15.74
C GLU A 272 26.18 -8.36 -16.72
N LEU A 273 25.22 -9.26 -16.60
CA LEU A 273 24.94 -10.25 -17.61
C LEU A 273 24.30 -9.49 -18.76
N LYS A 274 25.12 -8.93 -19.64
CA LYS A 274 24.72 -8.63 -21.02
C LYS A 274 24.34 -9.95 -21.67
N ILE A 275 23.11 -10.39 -21.43
CA ILE A 275 22.50 -11.49 -22.16
C ILE A 275 22.25 -10.94 -23.56
N ILE A 276 23.22 -11.12 -24.44
CA ILE A 276 23.04 -10.90 -25.86
C ILE A 276 22.21 -12.10 -26.33
N TRP A 277 20.90 -11.90 -26.47
CA TRP A 277 19.95 -12.93 -26.93
C TRP A 277 20.20 -13.38 -28.39
N GLY A 278 21.20 -12.81 -29.06
CA GLY A 278 21.58 -13.03 -30.44
C GLY A 278 21.19 -11.84 -31.32
N GLU A 279 21.96 -11.62 -32.39
CA GLU A 279 21.67 -10.64 -33.44
C GLU A 279 21.12 -11.39 -34.65
N ILE A 280 19.90 -11.06 -35.09
CA ILE A 280 19.32 -11.62 -36.32
C ILE A 280 19.59 -10.63 -37.44
N LYS A 281 20.55 -10.98 -38.29
CA LYS A 281 20.89 -10.20 -39.47
C LYS A 281 20.12 -10.75 -40.66
N ILE A 282 19.09 -10.03 -41.09
CA ILE A 282 18.33 -10.34 -42.29
C ILE A 282 19.11 -9.73 -43.48
N SER A 283 19.67 -10.59 -44.32
CA SER A 283 20.50 -10.18 -45.47
C SER A 283 19.68 -9.71 -46.68
N GLU A 284 18.42 -10.11 -46.78
CA GLU A 284 17.51 -9.78 -47.89
C GLU A 284 16.08 -9.58 -47.38
N THR A 285 15.30 -8.75 -48.06
CA THR A 285 13.90 -8.50 -47.70
C THR A 285 13.08 -9.80 -47.76
N PRO A 286 12.42 -10.21 -46.66
CA PRO A 286 11.57 -11.40 -46.66
C PRO A 286 10.44 -11.28 -47.68
N LYS A 287 10.11 -12.40 -48.34
CA LYS A 287 8.99 -12.48 -49.30
C LYS A 287 7.70 -12.83 -48.56
N ALA A 288 6.56 -12.51 -49.18
CA ALA A 288 5.26 -12.87 -48.65
C ALA A 288 5.16 -14.40 -48.48
N GLY A 289 5.00 -14.87 -47.25
CA GLY A 289 4.95 -16.29 -46.88
C GLY A 289 6.19 -16.82 -46.14
N ASP A 290 7.24 -16.01 -45.96
CA ASP A 290 8.40 -16.39 -45.17
C ASP A 290 8.06 -16.40 -43.67
N GLN A 291 8.47 -17.46 -42.96
CA GLN A 291 8.17 -17.63 -41.53
C GLN A 291 9.45 -17.55 -40.69
N LEU A 292 9.43 -16.71 -39.65
CA LEU A 292 10.45 -16.69 -38.61
C LEU A 292 10.02 -17.61 -37.47
N VAL A 293 10.76 -18.69 -37.26
CA VAL A 293 10.47 -19.68 -36.20
C VAL A 293 11.52 -19.57 -35.11
N PHE A 294 11.09 -19.17 -33.92
CA PHE A 294 11.89 -19.17 -32.71
C PHE A 294 11.56 -20.39 -31.86
N SER A 295 12.58 -21.11 -31.40
CA SER A 295 12.42 -22.19 -30.43
C SER A 295 13.13 -21.83 -29.13
N TYR A 296 12.39 -21.71 -28.04
CA TYR A 296 12.94 -21.50 -26.70
C TYR A 296 12.22 -22.42 -25.72
N ASP A 297 13.00 -23.16 -24.92
CA ASP A 297 12.50 -24.08 -23.89
C ASP A 297 11.39 -25.02 -24.38
N GLY A 298 11.61 -25.67 -25.54
CA GLY A 298 10.68 -26.61 -26.16
C GLY A 298 9.41 -25.97 -26.78
N ARG A 299 9.20 -24.66 -26.63
CA ARG A 299 8.09 -23.93 -27.24
C ARG A 299 8.54 -23.29 -28.55
N LYS A 300 7.75 -23.48 -29.61
CA LYS A 300 7.97 -22.87 -30.92
C LYS A 300 7.03 -21.69 -31.09
N ILE A 301 7.59 -20.51 -31.32
CA ILE A 301 6.86 -19.28 -31.65
C ILE A 301 7.11 -19.00 -33.13
N LYS A 302 6.02 -18.86 -33.90
CA LYS A 302 6.07 -18.56 -35.33
C LYS A 302 5.60 -17.14 -35.56
N PHE A 303 6.35 -16.38 -36.35
CA PHE A 303 5.95 -15.09 -36.89
C PHE A 303 5.75 -15.27 -38.40
N GLU A 304 4.55 -14.89 -38.88
CA GLU A 304 4.17 -14.83 -40.29
C GLU A 304 4.25 -13.39 -40.82
#